data_AF-A0A952SUD2-F1
#
_entry.id   AF-A0A952SUD2-F1
#
_cell.length_a   1.000
_cell.length_b   1.000
_cell.length_c   1.000
_cell.angle_alpha   90.00
_cell.angle_beta   90.00
_cell.angle_gamma   90.00
#
_symmetry.space_group_name_H-M   'P 1'
#
loop_
_entity.id
_entity.type
_entity.pdbx_description
1 polymer ?
#
loop_
_entity_poly.entity_id
_entity_poly.type
_entity_poly.pdbx_seq_one_letter_code
_entity_poly.pdbx_strand_id
1 'polypeptide(L)'
;MQISGHGKVDHLAKVLLGVHEAGNASARQAVVQTKAGKDEVQISAQAKELQRIRELANQPDPERAARVDRIKQSIDSGTYDITGRAVGDALIKQVLTDAVL
;
A
#
# COMPACT_ATOMS: atom_id res chain seq x y z
N MET A 1 -6.97 -40.24 -3.33
CA MET A 1 -6.99 -38.81 -3.69
C MET A 1 -6.37 -38.03 -2.55
N GLN A 2 -5.18 -37.44 -2.73
CA GLN A 2 -4.59 -36.46 -1.81
C GLN A 2 -3.89 -35.40 -2.67
N ILE A 3 -4.39 -34.17 -2.60
CA ILE A 3 -3.81 -32.99 -3.27
C ILE A 3 -2.83 -32.32 -2.29
N SER A 4 -1.55 -32.73 -2.33
CA SER A 4 -0.52 -32.09 -1.51
C SER A 4 -0.14 -30.73 -2.10
N GLY A 5 -0.87 -29.69 -1.70
CA GLY A 5 -0.67 -28.29 -2.09
C GLY A 5 0.19 -27.51 -1.11
N HIS A 6 1.47 -27.86 -0.95
CA HIS A 6 2.35 -27.21 0.04
C HIS A 6 3.53 -26.41 -0.53
N GLY A 7 3.72 -26.38 -1.85
CA GLY A 7 4.88 -25.67 -2.43
C GLY A 7 4.75 -24.14 -2.48
N LYS A 8 3.53 -23.61 -2.64
CA LYS A 8 3.34 -22.18 -2.91
C LYS A 8 3.51 -21.32 -1.65
N VAL A 9 3.08 -21.82 -0.50
CA VAL A 9 3.13 -21.07 0.77
C VAL A 9 4.56 -20.96 1.27
N ASP A 10 5.32 -22.04 1.16
CA ASP A 10 6.74 -22.09 1.53
C ASP A 10 7.59 -21.17 0.64
N HIS A 11 7.30 -21.16 -0.67
CA HIS A 11 7.92 -20.24 -1.61
C HIS A 11 7.61 -18.77 -1.29
N LEU A 12 6.38 -18.47 -0.87
CA LEU A 12 5.95 -17.10 -0.53
C LEU A 12 6.61 -16.61 0.76
N ALA A 13 6.73 -17.49 1.76
CA ALA A 13 7.48 -17.21 2.98
C ALA A 13 8.96 -16.91 2.71
N LYS A 14 9.58 -17.66 1.77
CA LYS A 14 10.98 -17.48 1.39
C LYS A 14 11.25 -16.15 0.67
N VAL A 15 10.31 -15.69 -0.16
CA VAL A 15 10.38 -14.39 -0.83
C VAL A 15 10.18 -13.24 0.16
N LEU A 16 9.22 -13.36 1.08
CA LEU A 16 8.97 -12.33 2.11
C LEU A 16 10.14 -12.18 3.09
N LEU A 17 10.85 -13.26 3.38
CA LEU A 17 12.05 -13.25 4.22
C LEU A 17 13.31 -12.78 3.48
N GLY A 18 13.20 -12.41 2.19
CA GLY A 18 14.31 -11.86 1.40
C GLY A 18 15.43 -12.87 1.07
N VAL A 19 15.19 -14.18 1.23
CA VAL A 19 16.20 -15.21 1.00
C VAL A 19 16.16 -15.66 -0.46
N HIS A 20 16.96 -15.00 -1.30
CA HIS A 20 17.15 -15.42 -2.69
C HIS A 20 18.16 -16.58 -2.75
N GLU A 21 17.69 -17.82 -2.70
CA GLU A 21 18.53 -19.00 -2.98
C GLU A 21 18.78 -19.10 -4.49
N ALA A 22 19.96 -18.68 -4.93
CA ALA A 22 20.46 -18.89 -6.28
C ALA A 22 20.84 -20.38 -6.45
N GLY A 23 19.87 -21.21 -6.83
CA GLY A 23 20.06 -22.64 -7.05
C GLY A 23 20.30 -23.02 -8.51
N ASN A 24 21.57 -23.28 -8.83
CA ASN A 24 22.13 -24.26 -9.81
C ASN A 24 22.89 -23.70 -11.03
N ALA A 25 24.23 -23.67 -10.93
CA ALA A 25 25.12 -24.22 -11.95
C ALA A 25 26.55 -24.39 -11.40
N SER A 26 27.17 -25.50 -11.82
CA SER A 26 28.45 -26.03 -11.38
C SER A 26 29.67 -25.12 -11.58
N ALA A 27 30.61 -25.20 -10.62
CA ALA A 27 32.05 -25.02 -10.72
C ALA A 27 32.62 -24.10 -11.84
N ARG A 28 33.09 -22.91 -11.44
CA ARG A 28 34.45 -22.41 -11.76
C ARG A 28 34.77 -21.17 -10.94
N GLN A 29 35.90 -21.22 -10.25
CA GLN A 29 36.55 -20.08 -9.62
C GLN A 29 36.70 -18.94 -10.63
N ALA A 30 36.20 -17.76 -10.27
CA ALA A 30 36.66 -16.49 -10.80
C ALA A 30 36.61 -15.47 -9.66
N VAL A 31 37.80 -15.03 -9.26
CA VAL A 31 38.04 -13.89 -8.38
C VAL A 31 37.29 -12.68 -8.96
N VAL A 32 36.29 -12.17 -8.25
CA VAL A 32 35.69 -10.87 -8.57
C VAL A 32 35.72 -10.00 -7.32
N GLN A 33 36.55 -8.98 -7.47
CA GLN A 33 36.84 -7.87 -6.59
C GLN A 33 35.61 -7.35 -5.85
N THR A 34 35.78 -7.16 -4.55
CA THR A 34 34.92 -6.36 -3.67
C THR A 34 34.79 -4.94 -4.23
N LYS A 35 33.73 -4.70 -5.02
CA LYS A 35 33.32 -3.32 -5.34
C LYS A 35 32.72 -2.71 -4.09
N ALA A 36 33.49 -1.77 -3.53
CA ALA A 36 33.05 -0.83 -2.51
C ALA A 36 31.73 -0.14 -2.92
N GLY A 37 30.96 0.20 -1.88
CA GLY A 37 29.56 0.62 -1.91
C GLY A 37 29.21 1.57 -3.05
N LYS A 38 28.25 1.12 -3.87
CA LYS A 38 27.31 2.01 -4.51
C LYS A 38 26.00 1.84 -3.76
N ASP A 39 25.75 2.75 -2.84
CA ASP A 39 24.44 2.95 -2.23
C ASP A 39 23.54 3.57 -3.30
N GLU A 40 23.16 2.75 -4.29
CA GLU A 40 22.39 3.16 -5.44
C GLU A 40 20.92 2.90 -5.10
N VAL A 41 20.18 3.98 -4.84
CA VAL A 41 18.75 3.92 -4.53
C VAL A 41 18.01 3.50 -5.80
N GLN A 42 17.86 2.19 -5.99
CA GLN A 42 17.00 1.66 -7.04
C GLN A 42 15.55 1.89 -6.64
N ILE A 43 15.01 3.07 -6.98
CA ILE A 43 13.58 3.34 -6.87
C ILE A 43 12.88 2.30 -7.76
N SER A 44 12.32 1.27 -7.11
CA SER A 44 11.66 0.16 -7.78
C SER A 44 10.58 0.72 -8.71
N ALA A 45 10.35 0.06 -9.85
CA ALA A 45 9.27 0.45 -10.76
C ALA A 45 7.92 0.54 -10.02
N GLN A 46 7.73 -0.31 -9.00
CA GLN A 46 6.58 -0.29 -8.11
C GLN A 46 6.49 0.98 -7.26
N ALA A 47 7.59 1.47 -6.69
CA ALA A 47 7.59 2.72 -5.93
C ALA A 47 7.24 3.93 -6.79
N LYS A 48 7.74 3.98 -8.04
CA LYS A 48 7.37 5.03 -9.00
C LYS A 48 5.89 4.98 -9.37
N GLU A 49 5.33 3.78 -9.52
CA GLU A 49 3.90 3.62 -9.79
C GLU A 49 3.04 4.05 -8.60
N LEU A 50 3.41 3.66 -7.38
CA LEU A 50 2.72 4.12 -6.16
C LEU A 50 2.82 5.63 -5.98
N GLN A 51 3.94 6.25 -6.35
CA GLN A 51 4.08 7.71 -6.36
C GLN A 51 3.11 8.34 -7.37
N ARG A 52 3.03 7.82 -8.60
CA ARG A 52 2.08 8.31 -9.61
C ARG A 52 0.62 8.17 -9.12
N ILE A 53 0.28 7.04 -8.49
CA ILE A 53 -1.06 6.82 -7.94
C ILE A 53 -1.36 7.83 -6.82
N ARG A 54 -0.39 8.12 -5.94
CA ARG A 54 -0.54 9.16 -4.90
C ARG A 54 -0.71 10.55 -5.49
N GLU A 55 0.04 10.88 -6.55
CA GLU A 55 -0.08 12.15 -7.25
C GLU A 55 -1.46 12.31 -7.89
N LEU A 56 -2.02 11.24 -8.47
CA LEU A 56 -3.39 11.22 -8.99
C LEU A 56 -4.44 11.31 -7.87
N ALA A 57 -4.25 10.60 -6.75
CA ALA A 57 -5.16 10.64 -5.60
C ALA A 57 -5.18 12.01 -4.90
N ASN A 58 -4.06 12.75 -4.94
CA ASN A 58 -3.94 14.09 -4.38
C ASN A 58 -4.45 15.19 -5.32
N GLN A 59 -4.96 14.84 -6.51
CA GLN A 59 -5.54 15.84 -7.39
C GLN A 59 -6.79 16.47 -6.73
N PRO A 60 -6.97 17.78 -6.89
CA PRO A 60 -8.13 18.46 -6.34
C PRO A 60 -9.41 17.93 -7.01
N ASP A 61 -10.21 17.22 -6.24
CA ASP A 61 -11.54 16.75 -6.64
C ASP A 61 -12.56 17.89 -6.49
N PRO A 62 -13.07 18.46 -7.61
CA PRO A 62 -14.02 19.56 -7.58
C PRO A 62 -15.40 19.14 -7.02
N GLU A 63 -15.79 17.87 -7.18
CA GLU A 63 -17.05 17.37 -6.63
C GLU A 63 -16.96 17.30 -5.10
N ARG A 64 -15.83 16.84 -4.58
CA ARG A 64 -15.56 16.85 -3.14
C ARG A 64 -15.58 18.27 -2.58
N ALA A 65 -14.93 19.22 -3.25
CA ALA A 65 -14.95 20.63 -2.83
C ALA A 65 -16.38 21.18 -2.76
N ALA A 66 -17.17 20.99 -3.82
CA ALA A 66 -18.57 21.44 -3.86
C ALA A 66 -19.45 20.75 -2.80
N ARG A 67 -19.19 19.49 -2.45
CA ARG A 67 -19.87 18.81 -1.34
C ARG A 67 -19.52 19.42 0.02
N VAL A 68 -18.24 19.71 0.25
CA VAL A 68 -17.78 20.33 1.49
C VAL A 68 -18.42 21.71 1.68
N ASP A 69 -18.48 22.53 0.63
CA ASP A 69 -19.05 23.88 0.75
C ASP A 69 -20.57 23.85 1.02
N ARG A 70 -21.30 22.90 0.44
CA ARG A 70 -22.72 22.66 0.79
C ARG A 70 -22.90 22.28 2.25
N ILE A 71 -22.02 21.44 2.78
CA ILE A 71 -22.07 21.04 4.20
C ILE A 71 -21.74 22.24 5.11
N LYS A 72 -20.75 23.07 4.76
CA LYS A 72 -20.46 24.29 5.52
C LYS A 72 -21.68 25.22 5.58
N GLN A 73 -22.32 25.47 4.43
CA GLN A 73 -23.51 26.31 4.37
C GLN A 73 -24.68 25.76 5.21
N SER A 74 -24.89 24.44 5.23
CA SER A 74 -25.94 23.85 6.07
C SER A 74 -25.61 23.93 7.56
N ILE A 75 -24.33 23.82 7.93
CA ILE A 75 -23.87 24.04 9.31
C ILE A 75 -24.08 25.50 9.72
N ASP A 76 -23.65 26.45 8.89
CA ASP A 76 -23.75 27.90 9.17
C ASP A 76 -25.20 28.38 9.27
N SER A 77 -26.09 27.79 8.46
CA SER A 77 -27.54 28.05 8.53
C SER A 77 -28.27 27.28 9.63
N GLY A 78 -27.57 26.41 10.37
CA GLY A 78 -28.16 25.57 11.41
C GLY A 78 -29.13 24.50 10.90
N THR A 79 -29.09 24.18 9.60
CA THR A 79 -29.96 23.19 8.95
C THR A 79 -29.29 21.84 8.74
N TYR A 80 -28.03 21.70 9.17
CA TYR A 80 -27.32 20.44 9.11
C TYR A 80 -27.85 19.47 10.17
N ASP A 81 -28.57 18.45 9.71
CA ASP A 81 -29.05 17.35 10.54
C ASP A 81 -28.30 16.06 10.21
N ILE A 82 -27.83 15.36 11.25
CA ILE A 82 -27.14 14.08 11.12
C ILE A 82 -27.65 13.10 12.16
N THR A 83 -27.94 11.88 11.70
CA THR A 83 -28.42 10.82 12.58
C THR A 83 -27.29 10.22 13.42
N GLY A 84 -27.59 9.81 14.65
CA GLY A 84 -26.62 9.11 15.51
C GLY A 84 -26.07 7.82 14.90
N ARG A 85 -26.85 7.14 14.05
CA ARG A 85 -26.39 5.98 13.28
C ARG A 85 -25.26 6.36 12.31
N ALA A 86 -25.42 7.45 11.57
CA ALA A 86 -24.40 7.90 10.63
C ALA A 86 -23.08 8.25 11.34
N VAL A 87 -23.17 8.83 12.54
CA VAL A 87 -22.00 9.08 13.39
C VAL A 87 -21.36 7.77 13.86
N GLY A 88 -22.15 6.82 14.35
CA GLY A 88 -21.66 5.50 14.77
C GLY A 88 -20.96 4.73 13.65
N ASP A 89 -21.56 4.73 12.45
CA ASP A 89 -20.97 4.09 11.26
C ASP A 89 -19.63 4.75 10.89
N ALA A 90 -19.52 6.08 11.00
CA ALA A 90 -18.28 6.78 10.72
C ALA A 90 -17.17 6.44 11.72
N LEU A 91 -17.51 6.35 13.02
CA LEU A 91 -16.56 5.95 14.06
C LEU A 91 -16.03 4.53 13.85
N ILE A 92 -16.93 3.57 13.58
CA ILE A 92 -16.54 2.18 13.32
C ILE A 92 -15.64 2.11 12.08
N LYS A 93 -16.01 2.78 10.99
CA LYS A 93 -15.18 2.83 9.77
C LYS A 93 -13.80 3.40 10.04
N GLN A 94 -13.72 4.47 10.84
CA GLN A 94 -12.44 5.08 11.20
C GLN A 94 -11.56 4.10 11.98
N VAL A 95 -12.09 3.48 13.03
CA VAL A 95 -11.34 2.50 13.85
C VAL A 95 -10.84 1.32 13.02
N LEU A 96 -11.68 0.79 12.12
CA LEU A 96 -11.30 -0.34 11.26
C LEU A 96 -10.27 0.05 10.20
N THR A 97 -10.29 1.29 9.70
CA THR A 97 -9.33 1.74 8.69
C THR A 97 -7.98 2.06 9.32
N ASP A 98 -7.97 2.66 10.51
CA ASP A 98 -6.75 2.98 11.27
C ASP A 98 -6.00 1.72 11.71
N ALA A 99 -6.72 0.66 12.08
CA ALA A 99 -6.11 -0.63 12.44
C ALA A 99 -5.43 -1.37 11.27
N VAL A 100 -5.63 -0.93 10.03
CA VAL A 100 -5.13 -1.58 8.80
C VAL A 100 -4.02 -0.78 8.12
N LEU A 101 -3.81 0.49 8.50
CA LEU A 101 -2.75 1.37 7.99
C LEU A 101 -1.50 1.33 8.88
#